data_AF-A0A8J2HMS0-F1
#
_entry.id   AF-A0A8J2HMS0-F1
#
_cell.length_a   1.000
_cell.length_b   1.000
_cell.length_c   1.000
_cell.angle_alpha   90.00
_cell.angle_beta   90.00
_cell.angle_gamma   90.00
#
_symmetry.space_group_name_H-M   'P 1'
#
loop_
_entity.id
_entity.type
_entity.pdbx_description
1 polymer ?
#
loop_
_entity_poly.entity_id
_entity_poly.type
_entity_poly.pdbx_seq_one_letter_code
_entity_poly.pdbx_strand_id
1 'polypeptide(L)'
;MAAGGSKVARFLISDGFKKWCYNQSRFNQYGLMHDDCIYESDDVKEALRRLPEDVMDARVFRIVRAMQLSCQKIVLPQEQWTKWEEV
;
A
#
# COMPACT_ATOMS: atom_id res chain seq x y z
N MET A 1 -26.25 31.74 2.41
CA MET A 1 -25.14 31.47 3.35
C MET A 1 -24.16 30.55 2.65
N ALA A 2 -22.94 31.02 2.35
CA ALA A 2 -21.93 30.21 1.68
C ALA A 2 -21.38 29.15 2.65
N ALA A 3 -21.46 27.87 2.26
CA ALA A 3 -20.81 26.78 2.97
C ALA A 3 -19.29 26.88 2.80
N GLY A 4 -18.63 27.61 3.69
CA GLY A 4 -17.17 27.71 3.76
C GLY A 4 -16.56 26.40 4.29
N GLY A 5 -16.34 25.42 3.41
CA GLY A 5 -15.63 24.19 3.79
C GLY A 5 -14.21 24.48 4.30
N SER A 6 -13.83 23.83 5.41
CA SER A 6 -12.54 24.00 6.09
C SER A 6 -11.35 23.87 5.13
N LYS A 7 -10.49 24.90 5.08
CA LYS A 7 -9.27 24.90 4.26
C LYS A 7 -8.33 23.74 4.61
N VAL A 8 -8.32 23.34 5.89
CA VAL A 8 -7.52 22.21 6.39
C VAL A 8 -8.07 20.88 5.88
N ALA A 9 -9.39 20.67 5.92
CA ALA A 9 -10.01 19.47 5.37
C ALA A 9 -9.73 19.36 3.87
N ARG A 10 -9.81 20.47 3.14
CA ARG A 10 -9.55 20.51 1.69
C ARG A 10 -8.08 20.21 1.34
N PHE A 11 -7.14 20.57 2.21
CA PHE A 11 -5.72 20.21 2.08
C PHE A 11 -5.47 18.71 2.35
N LEU A 12 -6.02 18.16 3.43
CA LEU A 12 -5.85 16.75 3.81
C LEU A 12 -6.55 15.78 2.83
N ILE A 13 -7.60 16.24 2.14
CA ILE A 13 -8.32 15.46 1.12
C ILE A 13 -7.63 15.57 -0.26
N SER A 14 -6.65 16.48 -0.43
CA SER A 14 -5.99 16.69 -1.71
C SER A 14 -5.21 15.45 -2.17
N ASP A 15 -5.24 15.18 -3.48
CA ASP A 15 -4.55 14.06 -4.10
C ASP A 15 -3.02 14.13 -3.88
N GLY A 16 -2.46 15.34 -3.93
CA GLY A 16 -1.04 15.58 -3.64
C GLY A 16 -0.64 15.18 -2.22
N PHE A 17 -1.50 15.42 -1.22
CA PHE A 17 -1.22 15.00 0.16
C PHE A 17 -1.31 13.48 0.31
N LYS A 18 -2.28 12.82 -0.35
CA LYS A 18 -2.40 11.35 -0.36
C LYS A 18 -1.18 10.70 -1.01
N LYS A 19 -0.75 11.20 -2.18
CA LYS A 19 0.47 10.73 -2.86
C LYS A 19 1.73 10.95 -2.02
N TRP A 20 1.80 12.05 -1.28
CA TRP A 20 2.89 12.28 -0.32
C TRP A 20 2.87 11.23 0.80
N CYS A 21 1.70 11.00 1.44
CA CYS A 21 1.55 9.97 2.48
C CYS A 21 1.94 8.57 1.98
N TYR A 22 1.49 8.19 0.77
CA TYR A 22 1.84 6.92 0.14
C TYR A 22 3.36 6.72 0.05
N ASN A 23 4.09 7.72 -0.46
CA ASN A 23 5.54 7.65 -0.57
C ASN A 23 6.26 7.65 0.79
N GLN A 24 5.67 8.27 1.83
CA GLN A 24 6.20 8.23 3.18
C GLN A 24 5.95 6.91 3.91
N SER A 25 4.94 6.13 3.51
CA SER A 25 4.69 4.80 4.09
C SER A 25 5.74 3.76 3.70
N ARG A 26 6.52 3.99 2.64
CA ARG A 26 7.70 3.19 2.19
C ARG A 26 7.44 1.73 1.82
N PHE A 27 6.23 1.18 1.98
CA PHE A 27 5.92 -0.19 1.57
C PHE A 27 6.15 -0.42 0.06
N ASN A 28 5.99 0.62 -0.75
CA ASN A 28 6.26 0.61 -2.18
C ASN A 28 7.73 0.28 -2.51
N GLN A 29 8.69 0.63 -1.64
CA GLN A 29 10.11 0.32 -1.81
C GLN A 29 10.43 -1.17 -1.68
N TYR A 30 9.55 -1.92 -1.02
CA TYR A 30 9.60 -3.37 -0.92
C TYR A 30 8.75 -4.06 -2.00
N GLY A 31 8.11 -3.27 -2.87
CA GLY A 31 7.21 -3.75 -3.91
C GLY A 31 5.94 -4.39 -3.34
N LEU A 32 5.50 -3.94 -2.16
CA LEU A 32 4.21 -4.31 -1.59
C LEU A 32 3.09 -3.48 -2.23
N MET A 33 1.88 -4.02 -2.24
CA MET A 33 0.65 -3.29 -2.52
C MET A 33 0.04 -2.80 -1.21
N HIS A 34 -0.90 -1.84 -1.29
CA HIS A 34 -1.59 -1.31 -0.12
C HIS A 34 -2.24 -2.41 0.73
N ASP A 35 -2.96 -3.34 0.09
CA ASP A 35 -3.71 -4.40 0.78
C ASP A 35 -2.81 -5.47 1.41
N ASP A 36 -1.53 -5.53 1.02
CA ASP A 36 -0.54 -6.40 1.66
C ASP A 36 -0.18 -5.89 3.07
N CYS A 37 -0.41 -4.60 3.37
CA CYS A 37 -0.09 -3.98 4.66
C CYS A 37 -1.28 -3.94 5.65
N ILE A 38 -2.45 -4.46 5.27
CA ILE A 38 -3.63 -4.51 6.15
C ILE A 38 -3.41 -5.56 7.26
N TYR A 39 -3.79 -5.21 8.49
CA TYR A 39 -3.77 -6.16 9.59
C TYR A 39 -4.77 -7.30 9.37
N GLU A 40 -4.30 -8.54 9.44
CA GLU A 40 -5.10 -9.74 9.17
C GLU A 40 -6.04 -10.09 10.35
N SER A 41 -7.12 -9.31 10.49
CA SER A 41 -8.28 -9.66 11.33
C SER A 41 -9.05 -10.84 10.73
N ASP A 42 -10.03 -11.39 11.46
CA ASP A 42 -10.81 -12.52 10.97
C ASP A 42 -11.63 -12.18 9.71
N ASP A 43 -12.09 -10.95 9.57
CA ASP A 43 -12.74 -10.45 8.35
C ASP A 43 -11.78 -10.43 7.15
N VAL A 44 -10.53 -9.99 7.38
CA VAL A 44 -9.50 -9.93 6.34
C VAL A 44 -9.06 -11.35 5.96
N LYS A 45 -8.93 -12.28 6.90
CA LYS A 45 -8.63 -13.69 6.60
C LYS A 45 -9.72 -14.32 5.74
N GLU A 46 -10.99 -14.05 6.02
CA GLU A 46 -12.09 -14.54 5.19
C GLU A 46 -12.10 -13.87 3.81
N ALA A 47 -11.73 -12.59 3.70
CA ALA A 47 -11.55 -11.93 2.41
C ALA A 47 -10.40 -12.56 1.60
N LEU A 48 -9.26 -12.84 2.23
CA LEU A 48 -8.13 -13.52 1.60
C LEU A 48 -8.51 -14.94 1.14
N ARG A 49 -9.31 -15.67 1.92
CA ARG A 49 -9.80 -17.02 1.55
C ARG A 49 -10.69 -17.01 0.29
N ARG A 50 -11.33 -15.88 -0.03
CA ARG A 50 -12.20 -15.73 -1.21
C ARG A 50 -11.46 -15.30 -2.46
N LEU A 51 -10.19 -14.89 -2.34
CA LEU A 51 -9.42 -14.47 -3.49
C LEU A 51 -9.18 -15.65 -4.46
N PRO A 52 -9.10 -15.37 -5.77
CA PRO A 52 -8.55 -16.30 -6.74
C PRO A 52 -7.13 -16.75 -6.34
N GLU A 53 -6.79 -18.00 -6.64
CA GLU A 53 -5.52 -18.62 -6.25
C GLU A 53 -4.31 -17.85 -6.81
N ASP A 54 -4.37 -17.41 -8.07
CA ASP A 54 -3.32 -16.64 -8.73
C ASP A 54 -3.05 -15.29 -8.05
N VAL A 55 -4.10 -14.62 -7.57
CA VAL A 55 -3.99 -13.36 -6.83
C VAL A 55 -3.37 -13.60 -5.45
N MET A 56 -3.78 -14.67 -4.78
CA MET A 56 -3.24 -15.05 -3.47
C MET A 56 -1.76 -15.42 -3.57
N ASP A 57 -1.37 -16.21 -4.56
CA ASP A 57 0.02 -16.59 -4.80
C ASP A 57 0.90 -15.37 -5.10
N ALA A 58 0.40 -14.44 -5.92
CA ALA A 58 1.08 -13.18 -6.19
C ALA A 58 1.27 -12.34 -4.91
N ARG A 59 0.28 -12.32 -4.01
CA ARG A 59 0.39 -11.68 -2.69
C ARG A 59 1.47 -12.35 -1.83
N VAL A 60 1.45 -13.68 -1.73
CA VAL A 60 2.47 -14.43 -0.97
C VAL A 60 3.87 -14.12 -1.49
N PHE A 61 4.07 -14.11 -2.81
CA PHE A 61 5.35 -13.79 -3.41
C PHE A 61 5.85 -12.38 -3.04
N ARG A 62 4.97 -11.37 -3.11
CA ARG A 62 5.33 -10.00 -2.70
C ARG A 62 5.73 -9.92 -1.23
N ILE A 63 4.99 -10.58 -0.34
CA ILE A 63 5.28 -10.59 1.10
C ILE A 63 6.62 -11.27 1.39
N VAL A 64 6.87 -12.45 0.81
CA VAL A 64 8.15 -13.17 0.98
C VAL A 64 9.33 -12.32 0.51
N ARG A 65 9.21 -11.68 -0.67
CA ARG A 65 10.23 -10.76 -1.19
C ARG A 65 10.47 -9.59 -0.22
N ALA A 66 9.41 -8.97 0.27
CA ALA A 66 9.51 -7.85 1.21
C ALA A 66 10.19 -8.26 2.53
N MET A 67 9.87 -9.45 3.05
CA MET A 67 10.53 -10.00 4.25
C MET A 67 12.03 -10.21 4.00
N GLN A 68 12.42 -10.80 2.86
CA GLN A 68 13.83 -11.00 2.51
C GLN A 68 14.61 -9.68 2.46
N LEU A 69 14.06 -8.67 1.78
CA LEU A 69 14.65 -7.32 1.68
C LEU A 69 14.78 -6.67 3.06
N SER A 70 13.74 -6.77 3.90
CA SER A 70 13.73 -6.23 5.27
C SER A 70 14.76 -6.91 6.18
N CYS A 71 14.95 -8.24 6.03
CA CYS A 71 16.00 -8.98 6.74
C CYS A 71 17.40 -8.48 6.35
N GLN A 72 17.61 -8.17 5.07
CA GLN A 72 18.88 -7.71 4.53
C GLN A 72 19.11 -6.20 4.70
N LYS A 73 18.10 -5.45 5.15
CA LYS A 73 18.13 -3.98 5.27
C LYS A 73 18.42 -3.29 3.93
N ILE A 74 17.93 -3.87 2.84
CA ILE A 74 17.98 -3.30 1.49
C ILE A 74 16.57 -3.08 0.95
N VAL A 75 16.45 -2.29 -0.11
CA VAL A 75 15.21 -2.00 -0.81
C VAL A 75 15.35 -2.34 -2.29
N LEU A 76 14.22 -2.43 -3.01
CA LEU A 76 14.25 -2.62 -4.46
C LEU A 76 14.88 -1.40 -5.18
N PRO A 77 15.41 -1.59 -6.39
CA PRO A 77 15.69 -0.49 -7.31
C PRO A 77 14.44 0.39 -7.50
N GLN A 78 14.63 1.70 -7.67
CA GLN A 78 13.54 2.67 -7.68
C GLN A 78 12.53 2.44 -8.80
N GLU A 79 12.98 1.87 -9.92
CA GLU A 79 12.17 1.51 -11.09
C GLU A 79 11.17 0.39 -10.81
N GLN A 80 11.42 -0.40 -9.75
CA GLN A 80 10.60 -1.55 -9.34
C GLN A 80 9.66 -1.22 -8.18
N TRP A 81 9.63 0.03 -7.71
CA TRP A 81 8.73 0.44 -6.64
C TRP A 81 7.29 0.49 -7.15
N THR A 82 6.35 0.00 -6.35
CA THR A 82 4.91 0.08 -6.66
C THR A 82 4.50 1.54 -6.85
N LYS A 83 3.99 1.89 -8.03
CA LYS A 83 3.60 3.28 -8.32
C LYS A 83 2.23 3.60 -7.72
N TRP A 84 2.03 4.86 -7.34
CA TRP A 84 0.74 5.33 -6.82
C TRP A 84 -0.40 5.09 -7.82
N GLU A 85 -0.11 5.28 -9.10
CA GLU A 85 -1.09 5.15 -10.19
C GLU A 85 -1.46 3.69 -10.52
N GLU A 86 -0.72 2.72 -9.97
CA GLU A 86 -0.94 1.28 -10.14
C GLU A 86 -1.77 0.67 -8.99
N VAL A 87 -2.14 1.49 -7.99
CA VAL A 87 -2.92 1.10 -6.80
C VAL A 87 -4.34 1.67 -6.88
#